data_AF-A0A370D6W3-F1
#
_entry.id   AF-A0A370D6W3-F1
#
_cell.length_a   1.000
_cell.length_b   1.000
_cell.length_c   1.000
_cell.angle_alpha   90.00
_cell.angle_beta   90.00
_cell.angle_gamma   90.00
#
_symmetry.space_group_name_H-M   'P 1'
#
loop_
_entity.id
_entity.type
_entity.pdbx_description
1 polymer ?
#
loop_
_entity_poly.entity_id
_entity_poly.type
_entity_poly.pdbx_seq_one_letter_code
_entity_poly.pdbx_strand_id
1 'polypeptide(L)'
;MNSIVKTNYCFIALTGLSLFSQNALSECNRDDVEFYLSKNFTTQQITELCKASSEEKSVPVIVSSKTQINLSDDEAFIKQAIDARNIIISKEYLEYTLRVCVEYAEEDNYGFSPKVCPDIRYKIALNDLEAEETDKKLFFFGENGIDVEGDISREVLSGLEKRSDEEKKYLFKRLESGDETNIPVREGVSSKKAAQVLNKLLK
;
A
#
# COMPACT_ATOMS: atom_id res chain seq x y z
N MET A 1 69.85 -18.04 46.83
CA MET A 1 69.12 -17.11 47.71
C MET A 1 67.70 -17.61 47.85
N ASN A 2 67.36 -18.00 49.09
CA ASN A 2 66.08 -18.00 49.80
C ASN A 2 64.75 -18.03 49.01
N SER A 3 63.67 -18.66 49.46
CA SER A 3 63.36 -19.75 50.40
C SER A 3 61.82 -19.78 50.46
N ILE A 4 61.23 -20.97 50.64
CA ILE A 4 60.12 -21.23 51.60
C ILE A 4 58.75 -20.54 51.27
N VAL A 5 57.73 -21.24 50.74
CA VAL A 5 56.78 -22.16 51.44
C VAL A 5 55.47 -21.48 51.88
N LYS A 6 54.39 -22.29 51.83
CA LYS A 6 53.06 -22.22 52.51
C LYS A 6 51.99 -21.29 51.92
N THR A 7 50.84 -21.80 51.48
CA THR A 7 49.70 -22.47 52.18
C THR A 7 48.63 -21.46 52.62
N ASN A 8 47.42 -21.66 52.08
CA ASN A 8 46.05 -21.39 52.55
C ASN A 8 45.83 -20.49 53.78
N TYR A 9 44.82 -19.60 53.70
CA TYR A 9 43.65 -19.43 54.60
C TYR A 9 42.89 -18.17 54.13
N CYS A 10 41.65 -18.29 53.66
CA CYS A 10 40.41 -18.19 54.46
C CYS A 10 40.29 -16.86 55.22
N PHE A 11 39.44 -15.95 54.77
CA PHE A 11 38.58 -15.17 55.68
C PHE A 11 37.39 -14.54 54.95
N ILE A 12 36.23 -14.70 55.59
CA ILE A 12 34.87 -14.35 55.22
C ILE A 12 34.64 -12.85 55.46
N ALA A 13 33.96 -12.16 54.54
CA ALA A 13 33.24 -10.92 54.85
C ALA A 13 32.00 -10.75 53.97
N LEU A 14 30.87 -10.84 54.67
CA LEU A 14 29.48 -10.60 54.30
C LEU A 14 29.24 -9.10 53.96
N THR A 15 28.23 -8.82 53.14
CA THR A 15 27.52 -7.55 52.82
C THR A 15 27.56 -7.26 51.30
N GLY A 16 26.48 -6.94 50.58
CA GLY A 16 25.08 -6.72 50.90
C GLY A 16 24.33 -6.50 49.57
N LEU A 17 23.03 -6.79 49.60
CA LEU A 17 22.04 -6.58 48.54
C LEU A 17 22.23 -5.25 47.79
N SER A 18 22.29 -5.28 46.46
CA SER A 18 21.89 -4.17 45.59
C SER A 18 21.27 -4.72 44.32
N LEU A 19 19.95 -4.79 44.39
CA LEU A 19 18.98 -4.75 43.31
C LEU A 19 19.54 -4.10 42.02
N PHE A 20 19.64 -4.89 40.96
CA PHE A 20 19.35 -4.41 39.62
C PHE A 20 18.42 -5.42 38.95
N SER A 21 17.18 -5.47 39.45
CA SER A 21 16.04 -5.83 38.59
C SER A 21 15.90 -4.68 37.60
N GLN A 22 16.69 -4.71 36.53
CA GLN A 22 16.32 -3.96 35.34
C GLN A 22 15.09 -4.67 34.79
N ASN A 23 13.92 -4.17 35.19
CA ASN A 23 12.72 -4.34 34.39
C ASN A 23 12.96 -3.55 33.10
N ALA A 24 13.68 -4.17 32.16
CA ALA A 24 13.57 -3.80 30.77
C ALA A 24 12.17 -4.21 30.35
N LEU A 25 11.23 -3.30 30.50
CA LEU A 25 9.99 -3.34 29.73
C LEU A 25 10.44 -3.18 28.28
N SER A 26 10.58 -4.30 27.55
CA SER A 26 10.91 -4.24 26.14
C SER A 26 9.69 -3.76 25.36
N GLU A 27 9.53 -2.44 25.31
CA GLU A 27 8.96 -1.79 24.16
C GLU A 27 9.87 -2.15 22.99
N CYS A 28 9.42 -3.02 22.08
CA CYS A 28 10.21 -3.41 20.92
C CYS A 28 10.56 -2.15 20.11
N ASN A 29 11.77 -1.66 20.30
CA ASN A 29 12.25 -0.49 19.62
C ASN A 29 12.81 -0.93 18.25
N ARG A 30 12.94 0.02 17.34
CA ARG A 30 13.45 -0.21 15.98
C ARG A 30 14.82 -0.92 15.99
N ASP A 31 15.67 -0.60 16.96
CA ASP A 31 17.01 -1.18 17.11
C ASP A 31 16.96 -2.69 17.43
N ASP A 32 15.95 -3.13 18.19
CA ASP A 32 15.75 -4.55 18.51
C ASP A 32 15.33 -5.34 17.26
N VAL A 33 14.43 -4.76 16.45
CA VAL A 33 13.99 -5.38 15.19
C VAL A 33 15.16 -5.58 14.24
N GLU A 34 16.03 -4.57 14.10
CA GLU A 34 17.21 -4.64 13.24
C GLU A 34 18.22 -5.68 13.76
N PHE A 35 18.40 -5.78 15.08
CA PHE A 35 19.20 -6.83 15.70
C PHE A 35 18.69 -8.23 15.36
N TYR A 36 17.39 -8.51 15.48
CA TYR A 36 16.84 -9.84 15.18
C TYR A 36 16.85 -10.17 13.69
N LEU A 37 16.64 -9.19 12.81
CA LEU A 37 16.79 -9.37 11.37
C LEU A 37 18.23 -9.74 11.00
N SER A 38 19.23 -9.14 11.65
CA SER A 38 20.66 -9.50 11.46
C SER A 38 20.99 -10.94 11.88
N LYS A 39 20.11 -11.58 12.66
CA LYS A 39 20.23 -12.98 13.11
C LYS A 39 19.37 -13.95 12.30
N ASN A 40 18.82 -13.52 11.17
CA ASN A 40 17.94 -14.31 10.28
C ASN A 40 16.59 -14.73 10.91
N PHE A 41 16.08 -13.97 11.87
CA PHE A 41 14.72 -14.16 12.35
C PHE A 41 13.71 -13.64 11.32
N THR A 42 12.56 -14.31 11.21
CA THR A 42 11.45 -13.84 10.39
C THR A 42 10.65 -12.76 11.13
N THR A 43 9.99 -11.87 10.40
CA THR A 43 9.14 -10.82 10.97
C THR A 43 8.03 -11.39 11.87
N GLN A 44 7.52 -12.59 11.57
CA GLN A 44 6.52 -13.28 12.38
C GLN A 44 7.08 -13.68 13.75
N GLN A 45 8.29 -14.26 13.80
CA GLN A 45 8.97 -14.62 15.05
C GLN A 45 9.30 -13.38 15.90
N ILE A 46 9.73 -12.30 15.26
CA ILE A 46 10.00 -11.02 15.95
C ILE A 46 8.71 -10.49 16.59
N THR A 47 7.59 -10.56 15.87
CA THR A 47 6.28 -10.10 16.36
C THR A 47 5.80 -10.91 17.56
N GLU A 48 6.01 -12.22 17.58
CA GLU A 48 5.65 -13.08 18.72
C GLU A 48 6.50 -12.79 19.95
N LEU A 49 7.80 -12.56 19.78
CA LEU A 49 8.70 -12.16 20.87
C LEU A 49 8.30 -10.80 21.48
N CYS A 50 7.94 -9.84 20.63
CA CYS A 50 7.47 -8.52 21.08
C CYS A 50 6.12 -8.60 21.80
N LYS A 51 5.22 -9.49 21.35
CA LYS A 51 3.91 -9.73 22.01
C LYS A 51 4.06 -10.43 23.36
N ALA A 52 4.96 -11.41 23.46
CA ALA A 52 5.20 -12.14 24.70
C ALA A 52 5.75 -11.25 25.82
N SER A 53 6.41 -10.13 25.49
CA SER A 53 6.84 -9.14 26.49
C SER A 53 5.70 -8.26 27.02
N SER A 54 4.52 -8.27 26.41
CA SER A 54 3.45 -7.32 26.69
C SER A 54 2.26 -7.91 27.46
N GLU A 55 2.26 -9.22 27.75
CA GLU A 55 1.11 -9.89 28.37
C GLU A 55 1.39 -10.35 29.81
N GLU A 56 1.11 -9.49 30.79
CA GLU A 56 0.51 -9.93 32.05
C GLU A 56 -0.96 -9.47 32.10
N LYS A 57 -1.87 -10.44 32.31
CA LYS A 57 -3.32 -10.36 32.63
C LYS A 57 -4.36 -10.35 31.48
N SER A 58 -4.63 -11.56 30.99
CA SER A 58 -5.94 -12.25 30.87
C SER A 58 -7.25 -11.46 30.69
N VAL A 59 -7.94 -11.64 29.55
CA VAL A 59 -9.37 -12.04 29.38
C VAL A 59 -9.56 -12.62 27.96
N PRO A 60 -10.30 -13.73 27.74
CA PRO A 60 -10.59 -14.20 26.38
C PRO A 60 -11.72 -13.37 25.77
N VAL A 61 -11.40 -12.50 24.81
CA VAL A 61 -12.41 -11.81 24.00
C VAL A 61 -12.73 -12.69 22.79
N ILE A 62 -13.96 -13.19 22.78
CA ILE A 62 -14.60 -13.81 21.61
C ILE A 62 -14.55 -12.77 20.47
N VAL A 63 -13.81 -13.08 19.41
CA VAL A 63 -13.72 -12.26 18.20
C VAL A 63 -15.06 -12.33 17.48
N SER A 64 -15.99 -11.45 17.87
CA SER A 64 -17.04 -10.98 16.98
C SER A 64 -16.46 -9.77 16.26
N SER A 65 -16.07 -9.96 15.00
CA SER A 65 -15.56 -8.91 14.13
C SER A 65 -16.67 -7.91 13.81
N LYS A 66 -16.94 -7.01 14.74
CA LYS A 66 -17.47 -5.68 14.40
C LYS A 66 -16.29 -4.90 13.85
N THR A 67 -16.23 -4.78 12.53
CA THR A 67 -15.31 -3.89 11.83
C THR A 67 -15.50 -2.47 12.37
N GLN A 68 -14.60 -2.05 13.26
CA GLN A 68 -14.38 -0.65 13.51
C GLN A 68 -13.81 -0.06 12.22
N ILE A 69 -14.49 0.94 11.67
CA ILE A 69 -14.10 1.63 10.46
C ILE A 69 -12.86 2.45 10.79
N ASN A 70 -11.68 1.89 10.56
CA ASN A 70 -10.43 2.64 10.56
C ASN A 70 -10.28 3.29 9.18
N LEU A 71 -10.81 4.50 9.02
CA LEU A 71 -10.72 5.27 7.76
C LEU A 71 -9.27 5.37 7.24
N SER A 72 -8.28 5.41 8.15
CA SER A 72 -6.86 5.38 7.79
C SER A 72 -6.40 4.07 7.14
N ASP A 73 -6.95 2.93 7.56
CA ASP A 73 -6.59 1.61 7.02
C ASP A 73 -7.26 1.39 5.66
N ASP A 74 -8.50 1.85 5.51
CA ASP A 74 -9.26 1.78 4.26
C ASP A 74 -8.63 2.66 3.17
N GLU A 75 -8.21 3.89 3.48
CA GLU A 75 -7.48 4.75 2.54
C GLU A 75 -6.13 4.14 2.11
N ALA A 76 -5.38 3.58 3.07
CA ALA A 76 -4.11 2.92 2.79
C ALA A 76 -4.29 1.71 1.88
N PHE A 77 -5.33 0.92 2.15
CA PHE A 77 -5.72 -0.20 1.30
C PHE A 77 -6.04 0.25 -0.13
N ILE A 78 -6.86 1.30 -0.32
CA ILE A 78 -7.20 1.78 -1.67
C ILE A 78 -5.97 2.29 -2.42
N LYS A 79 -5.09 3.06 -1.77
CA LYS A 79 -3.83 3.52 -2.37
C LYS A 79 -2.93 2.35 -2.80
N GLN A 80 -2.96 1.23 -2.07
CA GLN A 80 -2.22 0.03 -2.44
C GLN A 80 -2.95 -0.78 -3.53
N ALA A 81 -4.27 -0.85 -3.48
CA ALA A 81 -5.10 -1.65 -4.38
C ALA A 81 -5.14 -1.11 -5.81
N ILE A 82 -5.18 0.21 -5.98
CA ILE A 82 -5.25 0.84 -7.30
C ILE A 82 -3.89 0.72 -8.00
N ASP A 83 -3.91 0.24 -9.25
CA ASP A 83 -2.73 0.17 -10.10
C ASP A 83 -2.49 1.49 -10.84
N ALA A 84 -2.19 2.53 -10.07
CA ALA A 84 -1.91 3.87 -10.57
C ALA A 84 -0.76 4.53 -9.82
N ARG A 85 -0.39 5.74 -10.27
CA ARG A 85 0.60 6.60 -9.62
C ARG A 85 -0.06 7.84 -9.04
N ASN A 86 0.63 8.51 -8.10
CA ASN A 86 0.21 9.79 -7.51
C ASN A 86 -1.23 9.76 -6.97
N ILE A 87 -1.59 8.69 -6.24
CA ILE A 87 -2.95 8.50 -5.74
C ILE A 87 -3.20 9.43 -4.55
N ILE A 88 -4.17 10.33 -4.70
CA ILE A 88 -4.64 11.25 -3.67
C ILE A 88 -6.10 10.92 -3.39
N ILE A 89 -6.39 10.63 -2.12
CA ILE A 89 -7.75 10.45 -1.63
C ILE A 89 -8.02 11.61 -0.69
N SER A 90 -9.09 12.33 -0.94
CA SER A 90 -9.61 13.39 -0.09
C SER A 90 -11.05 13.08 0.28
N LYS A 91 -11.71 13.99 1.01
CA LYS A 91 -13.15 13.87 1.29
C LYS A 91 -14.04 14.12 0.06
N GLU A 92 -13.52 14.82 -0.94
CA GLU A 92 -14.31 15.31 -2.07
C GLU A 92 -13.98 14.58 -3.38
N TYR A 93 -12.75 14.08 -3.51
CA TYR A 93 -12.29 13.47 -4.75
C TYR A 93 -11.23 12.38 -4.51
N LEU A 94 -11.21 11.43 -5.46
CA LEU A 94 -10.11 10.53 -5.74
C LEU A 94 -9.36 11.04 -6.98
N GLU A 95 -8.05 11.27 -6.86
CA GLU A 95 -7.19 11.64 -7.97
C GLU A 95 -6.07 10.61 -8.14
N TYR A 96 -5.77 10.24 -9.39
CA TYR A 96 -4.65 9.35 -9.71
C TYR A 96 -4.15 9.60 -11.13
N THR A 97 -2.92 9.15 -11.42
CA THR A 97 -2.30 9.25 -12.74
C THR A 97 -2.10 7.87 -13.35
N LEU A 98 -2.58 7.68 -14.58
CA LEU A 98 -2.33 6.49 -15.40
C LEU A 98 -1.51 6.82 -16.62
N ARG A 99 -0.68 5.86 -17.03
CA ARG A 99 -0.01 5.91 -18.33
C ARG A 99 -0.79 5.04 -19.31
N VAL A 100 -1.49 5.66 -20.24
CA VAL A 100 -2.39 4.96 -21.16
C VAL A 100 -1.74 4.91 -22.54
N CYS A 101 -1.49 3.72 -23.08
CA CYS A 101 -0.91 3.56 -24.41
C CYS A 101 -2.00 3.35 -25.47
N VAL A 102 -1.98 4.18 -26.51
CA VAL A 102 -2.92 4.07 -27.63
C VAL A 102 -2.15 3.90 -28.94
N GLU A 103 -2.64 2.97 -29.76
CA GLU A 103 -2.21 2.82 -31.16
C GLU A 103 -2.85 3.92 -31.99
N TYR A 104 -2.08 4.56 -32.88
CA TYR A 104 -2.54 5.76 -33.60
C TYR A 104 -2.35 5.73 -35.11
N ALA A 105 -1.71 4.71 -35.66
CA ALA A 105 -1.70 4.45 -37.10
C ALA A 105 -1.93 2.96 -37.35
N GLU A 106 -2.18 2.63 -38.61
CA GLU A 106 -2.25 1.25 -39.06
C GLU A 106 -0.89 0.57 -38.87
N GLU A 107 -0.96 -0.75 -38.72
CA GLU A 107 0.21 -1.62 -38.68
C GLU A 107 0.95 -1.51 -40.02
N ASP A 108 2.27 -1.28 -39.97
CA ASP A 108 3.08 -1.25 -41.19
C ASP A 108 3.30 -2.66 -41.78
N ASN A 109 3.93 -2.73 -42.95
CA ASN A 109 4.20 -4.00 -43.64
C ASN A 109 5.15 -4.95 -42.86
N TYR A 110 5.75 -4.48 -41.76
CA TYR A 110 6.64 -5.25 -40.89
C TYR A 110 5.95 -5.68 -39.59
N GLY A 111 4.67 -5.34 -39.41
CA GLY A 111 3.90 -5.69 -38.24
C GLY A 111 4.00 -4.69 -37.08
N PHE A 112 4.47 -3.46 -37.33
CA PHE A 112 4.61 -2.45 -36.28
C PHE A 112 3.43 -1.47 -36.31
N SER A 113 2.67 -1.45 -35.22
CA SER A 113 1.67 -0.41 -34.94
C SER A 113 2.28 0.67 -34.04
N PRO A 114 2.41 1.92 -34.51
CA PRO A 114 3.00 2.98 -33.70
C PRO A 114 2.07 3.33 -32.52
N LYS A 115 2.68 3.40 -31.33
CA LYS A 115 2.00 3.68 -30.05
C LYS A 115 2.46 4.99 -29.44
N VAL A 116 1.58 5.61 -28.70
CA VAL A 116 1.89 6.76 -27.84
C VAL A 116 1.27 6.54 -26.47
N CYS A 117 2.01 6.88 -25.42
CA CYS A 117 1.64 6.57 -24.04
C CYS A 117 1.62 7.83 -23.18
N PRO A 118 0.58 8.68 -23.30
CA PRO A 118 0.40 9.84 -22.43
C PRO A 118 0.21 9.45 -20.95
N ASP A 119 0.65 10.36 -20.07
CA ASP A 119 0.23 10.34 -18.68
C ASP A 119 -1.06 11.16 -18.53
N ILE A 120 -2.08 10.56 -17.93
CA ILE A 120 -3.42 11.12 -17.76
C ILE A 120 -3.74 11.16 -16.28
N ARG A 121 -4.07 12.35 -15.77
CA ARG A 121 -4.62 12.53 -14.43
C ARG A 121 -6.14 12.37 -14.49
N TYR A 122 -6.64 11.43 -13.71
CA TYR A 122 -8.06 11.24 -13.44
C TYR A 122 -8.37 11.93 -12.12
N LYS A 123 -9.46 12.69 -12.09
CA LYS A 123 -10.01 13.26 -10.87
C LYS A 123 -11.50 12.96 -10.84
N ILE A 124 -11.91 12.20 -9.83
CA ILE A 124 -13.26 11.64 -9.69
C ILE A 124 -13.86 12.22 -8.43
N ALA A 125 -15.00 12.91 -8.54
CA ALA A 125 -15.72 13.40 -7.36
C ALA A 125 -16.34 12.22 -6.59
N LEU A 126 -16.25 12.24 -5.26
CA LEU A 126 -16.76 11.15 -4.41
C LEU A 126 -18.26 11.29 -4.07
N ASN A 127 -18.81 12.51 -4.16
CA ASN A 127 -20.14 12.83 -3.64
C ASN A 127 -21.28 12.11 -4.38
N ASP A 128 -21.05 11.69 -5.62
CA ASP A 128 -22.01 10.99 -6.49
C ASP A 128 -21.36 9.76 -7.16
N LEU A 129 -20.32 9.19 -6.54
CA LEU A 129 -19.62 8.05 -7.12
C LEU A 129 -20.40 6.77 -6.89
N GLU A 130 -20.77 6.06 -7.95
CA GLU A 130 -21.23 4.69 -7.87
C GLU A 130 -20.07 3.77 -8.23
N ALA A 131 -19.70 2.84 -7.34
CA ALA A 131 -18.57 1.94 -7.56
C ALA A 131 -19.01 0.48 -7.54
N GLU A 132 -18.86 -0.19 -8.68
CA GLU A 132 -19.22 -1.60 -8.87
C GLU A 132 -17.99 -2.44 -9.26
N GLU A 133 -18.06 -3.75 -9.01
CA GLU A 133 -17.03 -4.66 -9.53
C GLU A 133 -17.16 -4.74 -11.05
N THR A 134 -16.05 -4.64 -11.78
CA THR A 134 -16.13 -4.78 -13.24
C THR A 134 -16.19 -6.25 -13.64
N ASP A 135 -17.13 -6.55 -14.53
CA ASP A 135 -17.10 -7.73 -15.41
C ASP A 135 -16.76 -7.30 -16.87
N LYS A 136 -16.55 -6.00 -17.11
CA LYS A 136 -16.45 -5.41 -18.46
C LYS A 136 -15.02 -4.97 -18.76
N LYS A 137 -14.49 -5.45 -19.88
CA LYS A 137 -13.28 -4.87 -20.49
C LYS A 137 -13.60 -3.51 -21.09
N LEU A 138 -13.19 -2.42 -20.44
CA LEU A 138 -13.05 -1.13 -21.13
C LEU A 138 -11.75 -1.16 -21.97
N PHE A 139 -11.80 -0.69 -23.21
CA PHE A 139 -10.77 -0.90 -24.25
C PHE A 139 -9.32 -0.47 -23.88
N PHE A 140 -9.13 0.27 -22.78
CA PHE A 140 -7.83 0.76 -22.32
C PHE A 140 -7.38 0.22 -20.94
N PHE A 141 -8.27 -0.43 -20.20
CA PHE A 141 -8.02 -0.92 -18.85
C PHE A 141 -8.13 -2.43 -18.85
N GLY A 142 -7.20 -3.09 -18.14
CA GLY A 142 -7.14 -4.55 -18.08
C GLY A 142 -8.41 -5.18 -17.51
N GLU A 143 -8.42 -6.51 -17.43
CA GLU A 143 -9.60 -7.29 -16.99
C GLU A 143 -10.00 -7.06 -15.52
N ASN A 144 -9.14 -6.42 -14.72
CA ASN A 144 -9.34 -6.24 -13.28
C ASN A 144 -9.43 -4.75 -12.92
N GLY A 145 -10.63 -4.30 -12.57
CA GLY A 145 -10.84 -2.93 -12.09
C GLY A 145 -12.16 -2.75 -11.34
N ILE A 146 -12.40 -1.51 -10.94
CA ILE A 146 -13.65 -1.04 -10.35
C ILE A 146 -14.31 -0.15 -11.39
N ASP A 147 -15.50 -0.51 -11.82
CA ASP A 147 -16.30 0.39 -12.67
C ASP A 147 -16.87 1.47 -11.79
N VAL A 148 -16.68 2.72 -12.22
CA VAL A 148 -17.23 3.86 -11.52
C VAL A 148 -17.95 4.81 -12.46
N GLU A 149 -19.07 5.35 -12.00
CA GLU A 149 -19.87 6.37 -12.67
C GLU A 149 -19.94 7.62 -11.78
N GLY A 150 -19.74 8.81 -12.36
CA GLY A 150 -19.83 10.09 -11.65
C GLY A 150 -19.19 11.27 -12.39
N ASP A 151 -18.85 12.33 -11.65
CA ASP A 151 -18.12 13.49 -12.20
C ASP A 151 -16.63 13.17 -12.33
N ILE A 152 -16.20 12.90 -13.56
CA ILE A 152 -14.83 12.50 -13.90
C ILE A 152 -14.16 13.53 -14.82
N SER A 153 -13.14 14.19 -14.29
CA SER A 153 -12.22 15.03 -15.05
C SER A 153 -10.97 14.25 -15.46
N ARG A 154 -10.56 14.42 -16.72
CA ARG A 154 -9.34 13.80 -17.29
C ARG A 154 -8.43 14.89 -17.86
N GLU A 155 -7.18 14.92 -17.42
CA GLU A 155 -6.17 15.89 -17.86
C GLU A 155 -4.94 15.16 -18.40
N VAL A 156 -4.53 15.45 -19.65
CA VAL A 156 -3.27 14.92 -20.19
C VAL A 156 -2.10 15.76 -19.69
N LEU A 157 -1.21 15.14 -18.93
CA LEU A 157 -0.07 15.78 -18.31
C LEU A 157 1.16 15.77 -19.23
N SER A 158 1.37 14.67 -19.97
CA SER A 158 2.59 14.48 -20.76
C SER A 158 2.40 13.48 -21.90
N GLY A 159 3.42 13.35 -22.76
CA GLY A 159 3.56 12.29 -23.76
C GLY A 159 3.02 12.63 -25.15
N LEU A 160 2.41 13.80 -25.32
CA LEU A 160 1.86 14.30 -26.58
C LEU A 160 2.55 15.58 -27.10
N GLU A 161 3.60 16.06 -26.45
CA GLU A 161 4.21 17.38 -26.69
C GLU A 161 4.79 17.52 -28.10
N LYS A 162 5.37 16.42 -28.62
CA LYS A 162 6.01 16.38 -29.93
C LYS A 162 5.03 16.09 -31.08
N ARG A 163 3.73 15.98 -30.79
CA ARG A 163 2.70 15.60 -31.76
C ARG A 163 2.09 16.83 -32.43
N SER A 164 1.68 16.66 -33.68
CA SER A 164 0.90 17.67 -34.37
C SER A 164 -0.47 17.84 -33.73
N ASP A 165 -1.12 18.98 -33.94
CA ASP A 165 -2.45 19.21 -33.36
C ASP A 165 -3.52 18.30 -33.97
N GLU A 166 -3.34 17.86 -35.23
CA GLU A 166 -4.19 16.86 -35.87
C GLU A 166 -4.05 15.49 -35.21
N GLU A 167 -2.81 15.05 -34.95
CA GLU A 167 -2.52 13.80 -34.23
C GLU A 167 -3.11 13.85 -32.82
N LYS A 168 -2.89 14.96 -32.08
CA LYS A 168 -3.47 15.14 -30.74
C LYS A 168 -4.98 15.01 -30.77
N LYS A 169 -5.66 15.68 -31.73
CA LYS A 169 -7.12 15.60 -31.87
C LYS A 169 -7.60 14.18 -32.12
N TYR A 170 -6.87 13.42 -32.94
CA TYR A 170 -7.18 12.01 -33.19
C TYR A 170 -6.97 11.14 -31.95
N LEU A 171 -5.87 11.36 -31.22
CA LEU A 171 -5.56 10.66 -29.98
C LEU A 171 -6.59 10.93 -28.88
N PHE A 172 -7.01 12.18 -28.71
CA PHE A 172 -8.04 12.56 -27.75
C PHE A 172 -9.37 11.87 -28.01
N LYS A 173 -9.72 11.59 -29.27
CA LYS A 173 -10.93 10.81 -29.61
C LYS A 173 -10.83 9.33 -29.24
N ARG A 174 -9.60 8.82 -29.09
CA ARG A 174 -9.36 7.44 -28.66
C ARG A 174 -9.25 7.32 -27.16
N LEU A 175 -8.81 8.35 -26.46
CA LEU A 175 -8.83 8.35 -25.01
C LEU A 175 -10.26 8.26 -24.50
N GLU A 176 -10.43 7.61 -23.36
CA GLU A 176 -11.71 7.50 -22.68
C GLU A 176 -12.29 8.90 -22.37
N SER A 177 -13.61 9.01 -22.48
CA SER A 177 -14.37 10.23 -22.20
C SER A 177 -15.74 9.85 -21.66
N GLY A 178 -16.37 10.77 -20.91
CA GLY A 178 -17.68 10.55 -20.29
C GLY A 178 -17.61 10.53 -18.77
N ASP A 179 -18.71 10.11 -18.17
CA ASP A 179 -18.99 9.98 -16.74
C ASP A 179 -18.67 8.59 -16.18
N GLU A 180 -18.35 7.62 -17.03
CA GLU A 180 -17.91 6.28 -16.63
C GLU A 180 -16.39 6.11 -16.78
N THR A 181 -15.75 5.38 -15.86
CA THR A 181 -14.37 4.88 -16.03
C THR A 181 -14.12 3.57 -15.29
N ASN A 182 -13.05 2.87 -15.67
CA ASN A 182 -12.55 1.73 -14.91
C ASN A 182 -11.30 2.12 -14.13
N ILE A 183 -11.37 2.07 -12.80
CA ILE A 183 -10.21 2.26 -11.94
C ILE A 183 -9.43 0.94 -11.92
N PRO A 184 -8.20 0.88 -12.45
CA PRO A 184 -7.46 -0.37 -12.54
C PRO A 184 -7.03 -0.84 -11.15
N VAL A 185 -7.17 -2.14 -10.91
CA VAL A 185 -6.80 -2.79 -9.64
C VAL A 185 -5.57 -3.67 -9.87
N ARG A 186 -4.62 -3.62 -8.94
CA ARG A 186 -3.39 -4.42 -9.01
C ARG A 186 -3.70 -5.91 -9.03
N GLU A 187 -2.87 -6.66 -9.76
CA GLU A 187 -2.93 -8.13 -9.75
C GLU A 187 -2.84 -8.69 -8.32
N GLY A 188 -3.64 -9.73 -8.05
CA GLY A 188 -3.74 -10.35 -6.73
C GLY A 188 -4.62 -9.61 -5.73
N VAL A 189 -5.11 -8.41 -6.06
CA VAL A 189 -6.11 -7.70 -5.25
C VAL A 189 -7.51 -7.98 -5.80
N SER A 190 -8.46 -8.28 -4.92
CA SER A 190 -9.85 -8.51 -5.31
C SER A 190 -10.54 -7.19 -5.68
N SER A 191 -10.98 -7.04 -6.93
CA SER A 191 -11.77 -5.89 -7.39
C SER A 191 -13.03 -5.69 -6.56
N LYS A 192 -13.72 -6.77 -6.18
CA LYS A 192 -14.88 -6.73 -5.27
C LYS A 192 -14.55 -6.08 -3.93
N LYS A 193 -13.44 -6.51 -3.30
CA LYS A 193 -12.97 -5.95 -2.02
C LYS A 193 -12.60 -4.48 -2.20
N ALA A 194 -11.94 -4.13 -3.29
CA ALA A 194 -11.56 -2.76 -3.62
C ALA A 194 -12.78 -1.86 -3.81
N ALA A 195 -13.79 -2.29 -4.57
CA ALA A 195 -15.07 -1.59 -4.73
C ALA A 195 -15.79 -1.42 -3.39
N GLN A 196 -15.84 -2.47 -2.55
CA GLN A 196 -16.46 -2.38 -1.22
C GLN A 196 -15.78 -1.38 -0.30
N VAL A 197 -14.45 -1.33 -0.29
CA VAL A 197 -13.71 -0.37 0.54
C VAL A 197 -13.84 1.04 -0.04
N LEU A 198 -13.80 1.21 -1.36
CA LEU A 198 -14.00 2.50 -2.00
C LEU A 198 -15.38 3.06 -1.63
N ASN A 199 -16.44 2.26 -1.73
CA ASN A 199 -17.80 2.63 -1.33
C ASN A 199 -17.95 3.04 0.14
N LYS A 200 -17.07 2.53 1.03
CA LYS A 200 -17.08 2.97 2.44
C LYS A 200 -16.48 4.36 2.61
N LEU A 201 -15.53 4.74 1.76
CA LEU A 201 -14.92 6.08 1.79
C LEU A 201 -15.87 7.17 1.24
N LEU A 202 -16.95 6.78 0.57
CA LEU A 202 -17.99 7.67 0.05
C LEU A 202 -19.03 8.10 1.11
N LYS A 203 -19.02 7.49 2.30
CA LYS A 203 -20.03 7.68 3.36
C LYS A 203 -19.46 8.36 4.59
#